data_AF-A0A2D6SRT1-F1
#
_entry.id   AF-A0A2D6SRT1-F1
#
_cell.length_a   1.000
_cell.length_b   1.000
_cell.length_c   1.000
_cell.angle_alpha   90.00
_cell.angle_beta   90.00
_cell.angle_gamma   90.00
#
_symmetry.space_group_name_H-M   'P 1'
#
loop_
_entity.id
_entity.type
_entity.pdbx_description
1 polymer ?
#
loop_
_entity_poly.entity_id
_entity_poly.type
_entity_poly.pdbx_seq_one_letter_code
_entity_poly.pdbx_strand_id
1 'polypeptide(L)' 'KQGFGRLIRHKSDRGQVVILDPRVRTKRYGQMFLESLPECREIVEEG' A
#
# COMPACT_ATOMS: atom_id res chain seq x y z
N LYS A 1 8.69 1.86 -2.40
CA LYS A 1 8.57 3.34 -2.36
C LYS A 1 8.34 3.99 -3.74
N GLN A 2 9.04 3.61 -4.82
CA GLN A 2 9.01 4.33 -6.12
C GLN A 2 7.66 4.29 -6.91
N GLY A 3 6.72 3.42 -6.57
CA GLY A 3 5.39 3.34 -7.21
C GLY A 3 4.33 4.24 -6.57
N PHE A 4 4.35 4.39 -5.24
CA PHE A 4 3.34 5.14 -4.48
C PHE A 4 3.37 6.65 -4.76
N GLY A 5 4.57 7.24 -4.87
CA GLY A 5 4.73 8.67 -5.16
C GLY A 5 4.31 9.08 -6.58
N ARG A 6 3.96 8.14 -7.46
CA ARG A 6 3.43 8.42 -8.80
C ARG A 6 1.91 8.53 -8.83
N LEU A 7 1.23 8.06 -7.79
CA LEU A 7 -0.24 8.07 -7.70
C LEU A 7 -0.77 9.39 -7.15
N ILE A 8 -0.05 10.05 -6.24
CA ILE A 8 -0.46 11.32 -5.62
C ILE A 8 0.48 12.42 -6.13
N ARG A 9 0.01 13.23 -7.09
CA ARG A 9 0.77 14.37 -7.63
C ARG A 9 0.35 15.69 -7.00
N HIS A 10 -0.86 15.77 -6.46
CA HIS A 10 -1.39 16.92 -5.73
C HIS A 10 -2.07 16.51 -4.42
N LYS A 11 -2.09 17.40 -3.43
CA LYS A 11 -2.67 17.17 -2.09
C LYS A 11 -4.16 16.76 -2.10
N SER A 12 -4.88 17.09 -3.17
CA SER A 12 -6.30 16.79 -3.35
C SER A 12 -6.57 15.47 -4.07
N ASP A 13 -5.55 14.82 -4.62
CA ASP A 13 -5.72 13.59 -5.39
C ASP A 13 -6.16 12.45 -4.47
N ARG A 14 -7.19 11.72 -4.89
CA ARG A 14 -7.67 10.51 -4.23
C ARG A 14 -7.43 9.33 -5.14
N GLY A 15 -6.87 8.26 -4.61
CA GLY A 15 -6.59 7.04 -5.34
C GLY A 15 -6.43 5.86 -4.39
N GLN A 16 -6.43 4.65 -4.94
CA GLN A 16 -6.20 3.42 -4.20
C GLN A 16 -4.95 2.72 -4.77
N VAL A 17 -4.17 2.11 -3.88
CA VAL A 17 -3.09 1.20 -4.29
C VAL A 17 -3.54 -0.22 -4.01
N VAL A 18 -3.60 -1.03 -5.06
CA VAL A 18 -3.97 -2.43 -4.96
C VAL A 18 -2.70 -3.27 -4.95
N ILE A 19 -2.53 -4.10 -3.92
CA ILE A 19 -1.41 -5.03 -3.78
C ILE A 19 -1.96 -6.44 -3.96
N LEU A 20 -1.58 -7.09 -5.05
CA LEU A 20 -2.04 -8.45 -5.40
C LEU A 20 -1.09 -9.55 -4.91
N ASP A 21 -0.23 -9.24 -3.93
CA ASP A 21 0.73 -10.19 -3.37
C ASP A 21 0.36 -10.53 -1.91
N PRO A 22 -0.17 -11.74 -1.63
CA PRO A 22 -0.58 -12.14 -0.28
C PRO A 22 0.61 -12.23 0.69
N ARG A 23 1.85 -12.33 0.18
CA ARG A 23 3.06 -12.39 1.01
C ARG A 23 3.31 -11.10 1.78
N VAL A 24 2.72 -9.98 1.35
CA VAL A 24 2.80 -8.71 2.05
C VAL A 24 2.21 -8.78 3.46
N ARG A 25 1.27 -9.70 3.73
CA ARG A 25 0.72 -9.91 5.09
C ARG A 25 1.38 -11.05 5.85
N THR A 26 1.97 -12.03 5.16
CA THR A 26 2.45 -13.28 5.78
C THR A 26 3.96 -13.30 6.03
N LYS A 27 4.74 -12.47 5.35
CA LYS A 27 6.21 -12.43 5.47
C LYS A 27 6.67 -11.19 6.24
N ARG A 28 7.77 -11.32 6.98
CA ARG A 28 8.39 -10.22 7.75
C ARG A 28 8.73 -8.99 6.89
N TYR A 29 9.16 -9.21 5.65
CA TYR A 29 9.41 -8.10 4.71
C TYR A 29 8.13 -7.33 4.37
N GLY A 30 6.98 -8.01 4.38
CA GLY A 30 5.67 -7.45 4.08
C GLY A 30 5.23 -6.46 5.14
N GLN A 31 5.41 -6.81 6.42
CA GLN A 31 5.19 -5.88 7.53
C GLN A 31 6.06 -4.62 7.41
N MET A 32 7.37 -4.79 7.20
CA MET A 32 8.29 -3.64 6.99
C MET A 32 7.90 -2.78 5.78
N PHE A 33 7.35 -3.41 4.72
CA PHE A 33 6.87 -2.71 3.55
C PHE A 33 5.63 -1.86 3.87
N LEU A 34 4.64 -2.42 4.56
CA LEU A 34 3.42 -1.72 4.98
C LEU A 34 3.73 -0.56 5.93
N GLU A 35 4.61 -0.78 6.91
CA GLU A 35 5.12 0.27 7.83
C GLU A 35 5.86 1.40 7.10
N SER A 36 6.36 1.15 5.89
CA SER A 36 7.03 2.17 5.07
C SER A 36 6.07 3.04 4.25
N LEU A 37 4.78 2.70 4.23
CA LEU A 37 3.74 3.45 3.55
C LEU A 37 3.20 4.58 4.43
N PRO A 38 2.68 5.67 3.84
CA PRO A 38 1.94 6.68 4.60
C PRO A 38 0.73 6.04 5.30
N GLU A 39 0.27 6.64 6.40
CA GLU A 39 -0.98 6.22 7.03
C GLU A 39 -2.12 6.26 6.00
N CYS A 40 -2.69 5.08 5.75
CA CYS A 40 -3.80 4.90 4.83
C CYS A 40 -4.76 3.85 5.36
N ARG A 41 -6.02 3.93 4.94
CA ARG A 41 -7.00 2.89 5.25
C ARG A 41 -6.62 1.62 4.48
N GLU A 42 -6.32 0.56 5.21
CA GLU A 42 -6.11 -0.77 4.65
C GLU A 42 -7.45 -1.49 4.44
N ILE A 43 -7.63 -2.09 3.26
CA ILE A 43 -8.78 -2.93 2.92
C ILE A 43 -8.23 -4.25 2.43
N VAL A 44 -8.71 -5.35 2.99
CA VAL A 44 -8.33 -6.70 2.60
C VAL A 44 -9.58 -7.38 2.09
N GLU A 45 -9.55 -7.77 0.81
CA GLU A 45 -10.54 -8.70 0.27
C GLU A 45 -10.07 -10.12 0.59
N GLU A 46 -10.84 -10.82 1.43
CA GLU A 46 -10.76 -12.26 1.56
C GLU A 46 -11.62 -12.84 0.44
N GLY A 47 -10.98 -13.51 -0.52
CA GLY A 47 -11.65 -14.18 -1.64
C GLY A 47 -12.43 -15.42 -1.21
#